data_AF-A0A9E2U9V3-F1
#
_entry.id   AF-A0A9E2U9V3-F1
#
_cell.length_a   1.000
_cell.length_b   1.000
_cell.length_c   1.000
_cell.angle_alpha   90.00
_cell.angle_beta   90.00
_cell.angle_gamma   90.00
#
_symmetry.space_group_name_H-M   'P 1'
#
loop_
_entity.id
_entity.type
_entity.pdbx_description
1 polymer ?
#
loop_
_entity_poly.entity_id
_entity_poly.type
_entity_poly.pdbx_seq_one_letter_code
_entity_poly.pdbx_strand_id
1 'polypeptide(L)'
;MSGVPSRLRVAVVASDAPVRSRLAALVARSGHEVVELTAAPDAILTDRAIDNSVPAPAVAIGPVEGDIAGRLRPDATARQIDAALRAVAAGLIVRAPSPQNRNFG
;
A
#
# COMPACT_ATOMS: atom_id res chain seq x y z
N MET A 1 -14.81 0.72 18.49
CA MET A 1 -13.89 0.07 17.53
C MET A 1 -14.46 0.30 16.14
N SER A 2 -13.95 1.29 15.40
CA SER A 2 -14.41 1.53 14.03
C SER A 2 -13.97 0.35 13.17
N GLY A 3 -14.94 -0.42 12.68
CA GLY A 3 -14.68 -1.49 11.72
C GLY A 3 -14.06 -0.90 10.46
N VAL A 4 -13.09 -1.60 9.87
CA VAL A 4 -12.50 -1.19 8.58
C VAL A 4 -13.64 -1.07 7.56
N PRO A 5 -13.78 0.08 6.87
CA PRO A 5 -14.88 0.28 5.94
C PRO A 5 -14.81 -0.72 4.79
N SER A 6 -15.96 -1.01 4.19
CA SER A 6 -16.05 -1.91 3.03
C SER A 6 -15.22 -1.39 1.84
N ARG A 7 -15.13 -0.06 1.70
CA ARG A 7 -14.34 0.67 0.70
C ARG A 7 -13.44 1.69 1.40
N LEU A 8 -12.13 1.60 1.18
CA LEU A 8 -11.14 2.56 1.67
C LEU A 8 -10.93 3.69 0.65
N ARG A 9 -10.59 4.88 1.15
CA ARG A 9 -10.13 6.04 0.37
C ARG A 9 -8.62 5.99 0.31
N VAL A 10 -8.05 5.70 -0.85
CA VAL A 10 -6.63 5.43 -1.01
C VAL A 10 -5.99 6.50 -1.88
N ALA A 11 -4.96 7.16 -1.35
CA ALA A 11 -4.15 8.07 -2.15
C ALA A 11 -3.05 7.30 -2.88
N VAL A 12 -2.76 7.70 -4.12
CA VAL A 12 -1.71 7.08 -4.94
C VAL A 12 -0.58 8.08 -5.14
N VAL A 13 0.59 7.75 -4.59
CA VAL A 13 1.83 8.52 -4.74
C VAL A 13 2.78 7.68 -5.57
N ALA A 14 3.20 8.18 -6.73
CA ALA A 14 4.08 7.43 -7.63
C ALA A 14 5.30 8.23 -8.07
N SER A 15 6.32 7.54 -8.54
CA SER A 15 7.49 8.13 -9.19
C SER A 15 7.13 8.88 -10.48
N ASP A 16 6.22 8.34 -11.28
CA ASP A 16 5.77 8.93 -12.55
C ASP A 16 4.26 8.70 -12.85
N ALA A 17 3.75 9.36 -13.89
CA ALA A 17 2.35 9.31 -14.29
C ALA A 17 1.88 7.92 -14.80
N PRO A 18 2.67 7.18 -15.61
CA PRO A 18 2.36 5.79 -15.95
C PRO A 18 2.20 4.87 -14.73
N VAL A 19 3.13 4.93 -13.77
CA VAL A 19 3.09 4.13 -12.55
C VAL A 19 1.90 4.54 -11.68
N ARG A 20 1.64 5.86 -11.53
CA ARG A 20 0.45 6.36 -10.84
C ARG A 20 -0.83 5.75 -11.42
N SER A 21 -0.95 5.74 -12.75
CA SER A 21 -2.13 5.21 -13.44
C SER A 21 -2.30 3.71 -13.21
N ARG A 22 -1.19 2.95 -13.25
CA ARG A 22 -1.19 1.51 -12.94
C ARG A 22 -1.61 1.24 -11.48
N LEU A 23 -1.05 1.97 -10.52
CA LEU A 23 -1.37 1.82 -9.11
C LEU A 23 -2.83 2.20 -8.81
N ALA A 24 -3.32 3.29 -9.39
CA ALA A 24 -4.72 3.70 -9.29
C ALA A 24 -5.67 2.62 -9.84
N ALA A 25 -5.33 1.99 -10.96
CA ALA A 25 -6.10 0.88 -11.50
C ALA A 25 -6.10 -0.34 -10.55
N LEU A 26 -4.99 -0.63 -9.87
CA LEU A 26 -4.93 -1.71 -8.87
C LEU A 26 -5.80 -1.41 -7.64
N VAL A 27 -5.81 -0.17 -7.16
CA VAL A 27 -6.70 0.29 -6.08
C VAL A 27 -8.16 0.11 -6.47
N ALA A 28 -8.55 0.61 -7.64
CA ALA A 28 -9.92 0.49 -8.15
C ALA A 28 -10.35 -0.98 -8.32
N ARG A 29 -9.47 -1.83 -8.86
CA ARG A 29 -9.71 -3.28 -9.00
C ARG A 29 -9.81 -4.01 -7.65
N SER A 30 -9.25 -3.43 -6.59
CA SER A 30 -9.36 -3.92 -5.21
C SER A 30 -10.66 -3.48 -4.53
N GLY A 31 -11.51 -2.69 -5.21
CA GLY A 31 -12.79 -2.21 -4.69
C GLY A 31 -12.70 -0.92 -3.87
N HIS A 32 -11.54 -0.27 -3.89
CA HIS A 32 -11.27 0.97 -3.16
C HIS A 32 -11.42 2.21 -4.04
N GLU A 33 -11.57 3.36 -3.40
CA GLU A 33 -11.65 4.66 -4.07
C GLU A 33 -10.26 5.29 -4.15
N VAL A 34 -9.91 5.85 -5.31
CA VAL A 34 -8.68 6.64 -5.45
C VAL A 34 -9.01 8.09 -5.13
N VAL A 35 -8.30 8.67 -4.16
CA VAL A 35 -8.48 10.07 -3.72
C VAL A 35 -7.16 10.83 -3.80
N GLU A 36 -7.26 12.17 -3.77
CA GLU A 36 -6.08 13.02 -3.62
C GLU A 36 -5.47 12.90 -2.23
N LEU A 37 -4.14 13.10 -2.10
CA LEU A 37 -3.43 12.97 -0.83
C LEU A 37 -3.96 13.95 0.24
N THR A 38 -4.44 15.12 -0.19
CA THR A 38 -5.03 16.15 0.68
C THR A 38 -6.45 15.83 1.13
N ALA A 39 -7.09 14.80 0.57
CA ALA A 39 -8.49 14.47 0.83
C ALA A 39 -8.70 13.57 2.06
N ALA A 40 -7.73 13.51 2.99
CA ALA A 40 -7.73 12.61 4.14
C ALA A 40 -7.94 11.13 3.75
N PRO A 41 -6.95 10.50 3.08
CA PRO A 41 -7.00 9.09 2.73
C PRO A 41 -6.91 8.20 3.98
N ASP A 42 -7.46 6.99 3.90
CA ASP A 42 -7.33 5.94 4.92
C ASP A 42 -5.98 5.20 4.79
N ALA A 43 -5.44 5.14 3.58
CA ALA A 43 -4.15 4.52 3.28
C ALA A 43 -3.51 5.11 2.01
N ILE A 44 -2.22 4.91 1.84
CA ILE A 44 -1.47 5.35 0.66
C ILE A 44 -0.90 4.13 -0.06
N LEU A 45 -1.00 4.08 -1.39
CA LEU A 45 -0.29 3.11 -2.22
C LEU A 45 0.84 3.83 -2.98
N THR A 46 2.07 3.31 -2.86
CA THR A 46 3.26 3.94 -3.45
C THR A 46 4.25 2.94 -4.07
N ASP A 47 5.03 3.37 -5.05
CA ASP A 47 6.18 2.64 -5.61
C ASP A 47 7.53 3.22 -5.14
N ARG A 48 7.49 4.28 -4.34
CA ARG A 48 8.65 5.05 -3.89
C ARG A 48 8.64 5.23 -2.38
N ALA A 49 9.81 5.55 -1.85
CA ALA A 49 9.94 5.96 -0.46
C ALA A 49 9.11 7.24 -0.24
N ILE A 50 8.40 7.25 0.87
CA ILE A 50 7.66 8.41 1.36
C ILE A 50 8.12 8.67 2.80
N ASP A 51 8.10 9.92 3.19
CA ASP A 51 8.42 10.31 4.56
C ASP A 51 7.23 10.05 5.50
N ASN A 52 7.49 10.13 6.80
CA ASN A 52 6.48 9.96 7.84
C ASN A 52 5.57 11.20 8.01
N SER A 53 5.67 12.20 7.12
CA SER A 53 4.82 13.41 7.16
C SER A 53 3.48 13.23 6.44
N VAL A 54 3.31 12.10 5.74
CA VAL A 54 2.08 11.79 5.02
C VAL A 54 0.89 11.57 5.97
N PRO A 55 -0.34 11.92 5.55
CA PRO A 55 -1.50 11.94 6.42
C PRO A 55 -2.07 10.54 6.78
N ALA A 56 -1.51 9.46 6.22
CA ALA A 56 -2.05 8.11 6.36
C ALA A 56 -0.95 7.05 6.22
N PRO A 57 -1.13 5.84 6.78
CA PRO A 57 -0.15 4.76 6.65
C PRO A 57 -0.04 4.29 5.20
N ALA A 58 1.17 3.93 4.78
CA ALA A 58 1.43 3.56 3.40
C ALA A 58 1.75 2.09 3.18
N VAL A 59 1.38 1.63 2.00
CA VAL A 59 1.77 0.35 1.41
C VAL A 59 2.66 0.64 0.21
N ALA A 60 3.89 0.14 0.24
CA ALA A 60 4.80 0.19 -0.88
C ALA A 60 4.71 -1.08 -1.73
N ILE A 61 4.78 -0.91 -3.05
CA ILE A 61 4.95 -1.99 -4.03
C ILE A 61 6.39 -1.94 -4.56
N GLY A 62 7.14 -3.01 -4.33
CA GLY A 62 8.52 -3.15 -4.80
C GLY A 62 9.58 -2.88 -3.73
N PRO A 63 10.86 -2.83 -4.13
CA PRO A 63 11.98 -2.65 -3.22
C PRO A 63 12.08 -1.19 -2.76
N VAL A 64 11.21 -0.82 -1.82
CA VAL A 64 11.16 0.52 -1.24
C VAL A 64 11.74 0.49 0.18
N GLU A 65 12.81 1.27 0.37
CA GLU A 65 13.44 1.53 1.66
C GLU A 65 12.67 2.60 2.44
N GLY A 66 12.80 2.62 3.78
CA GLY A 66 12.14 3.59 4.66
C GLY A 66 11.08 2.98 5.58
N ASP A 67 10.54 3.74 6.51
CA ASP A 67 9.58 3.26 7.52
C ASP A 67 8.15 3.17 6.96
N ILE A 68 7.88 2.12 6.18
CA ILE A 68 6.59 1.92 5.53
C ILE A 68 5.78 0.83 6.25
N ALA A 69 4.53 1.17 6.59
CA ALA A 69 3.60 0.32 7.31
C ALA A 69 3.30 -0.99 6.57
N GLY A 70 3.24 -0.98 5.24
CA GLY A 70 3.05 -2.17 4.42
C GLY A 70 4.05 -2.31 3.27
N ARG A 71 4.59 -3.51 3.05
CA ARG A 71 5.41 -3.81 1.87
C ARG A 71 4.87 -5.00 1.11
N LEU A 72 4.75 -4.81 -0.20
CA LEU A 72 4.33 -5.81 -1.15
C LEU A 72 5.37 -5.97 -2.26
N ARG A 73 5.45 -7.16 -2.83
CA ARG A 73 6.30 -7.42 -3.99
C ARG A 73 5.72 -6.75 -5.25
N PRO A 74 6.53 -6.50 -6.30
CA PRO A 74 6.06 -5.91 -7.57
C PRO A 74 4.95 -6.71 -8.28
N ASP A 75 4.86 -8.01 -8.00
CA ASP A 75 3.90 -8.97 -8.57
C ASP A 75 2.64 -9.15 -7.71
N ALA A 76 2.45 -8.32 -6.67
CA ALA A 76 1.33 -8.48 -5.75
C ALA A 76 -0.03 -8.44 -6.47
N THR A 77 -0.85 -9.43 -6.15
CA THR A 77 -2.21 -9.56 -6.68
C THR A 77 -3.14 -8.52 -6.06
N ALA A 78 -4.26 -8.23 -6.74
CA ALA A 78 -5.28 -7.31 -6.20
C ALA A 78 -5.79 -7.74 -4.80
N ARG A 79 -5.90 -9.05 -4.54
CA ARG A 79 -6.24 -9.57 -3.20
C ARG A 79 -5.18 -9.25 -2.14
N GLN A 80 -3.90 -9.34 -2.49
CA GLN A 80 -2.82 -8.98 -1.56
C GLN A 80 -2.78 -7.47 -1.32
N ILE A 81 -3.09 -6.67 -2.33
CA ILE A 81 -3.21 -5.20 -2.21
C ILE A 81 -4.38 -4.83 -1.30
N ASP A 82 -5.59 -5.37 -1.52
CA ASP A 82 -6.74 -5.17 -0.63
C ASP A 82 -6.42 -5.56 0.82
N ALA A 83 -5.88 -6.77 1.04
CA ALA A 83 -5.54 -7.25 2.37
C ALA A 83 -4.52 -6.34 3.07
N ALA A 84 -3.50 -5.87 2.33
CA ALA A 84 -2.49 -4.97 2.89
C ALA A 84 -3.07 -3.60 3.24
N LEU A 85 -3.87 -3.01 2.34
CA LEU A 85 -4.51 -1.71 2.57
C LEU A 85 -5.45 -1.75 3.78
N ARG A 86 -6.25 -2.81 3.91
CA ARG A 86 -7.11 -3.02 5.08
C ARG A 86 -6.31 -3.19 6.37
N ALA A 87 -5.23 -3.95 6.33
CA ALA A 87 -4.39 -4.17 7.50
C ALA A 87 -3.74 -2.85 7.97
N VAL A 88 -3.14 -2.07 7.08
CA VAL A 88 -2.51 -0.80 7.46
C VAL A 88 -3.51 0.25 7.91
N ALA A 89 -4.70 0.32 7.27
CA ALA A 89 -5.77 1.20 7.71
C ALA A 89 -6.31 0.82 9.10
N ALA A 90 -6.18 -0.45 9.50
CA ALA A 90 -6.49 -0.94 10.84
C ALA A 90 -5.32 -0.74 11.85
N GLY A 91 -4.22 -0.11 11.45
CA GLY A 91 -3.05 0.13 12.30
C GLY A 91 -2.07 -1.05 12.40
N LEU A 92 -2.14 -2.02 11.48
CA LEU A 92 -1.22 -3.16 11.43
C LEU A 92 -0.03 -2.91 10.50
N ILE A 93 1.09 -3.59 10.79
CA ILE A 93 2.28 -3.58 9.94
C ILE A 93 2.28 -4.83 9.04
N VAL A 94 2.35 -4.63 7.72
CA VAL A 94 2.39 -5.69 6.71
C VAL A 94 3.81 -5.85 6.19
N ARG A 95 4.44 -7.00 6.49
CA ARG A 95 5.77 -7.32 5.99
C ARG A 95 5.67 -8.25 4.79
N ALA A 96 6.39 -7.91 3.72
CA ALA A 96 6.59 -8.86 2.63
C ALA A 96 7.36 -10.08 3.17
N PRO A 97 7.01 -11.30 2.75
CA PRO A 97 7.77 -12.49 3.13
C PRO A 97 9.20 -12.33 2.61
N SER A 98 10.17 -12.31 3.53
CA SER A 98 11.59 -12.39 3.19
C SER A 98 11.81 -13.71 2.44
N PRO A 99 12.57 -13.74 1.32
CA PRO A 99 13.02 -15.00 0.78
C PRO A 99 13.80 -15.71 1.90
N GLN A 100 13.23 -16.78 2.44
CA GLN A 100 13.93 -17.62 3.39
C GLN A 100 15.13 -18.18 2.64
N ASN A 101 16.32 -17.64 2.91
CA ASN A 101 17.55 -18.33 2.59
C ASN A 101 17.59 -19.58 3.48
N ARG A 102 16.95 -20.67 3.03
CA ARG A 102 17.05 -21.99 3.67
C ARG A 102 18.43 -22.55 3.37
N ASN A 103 19.45 -21.97 4.00
CA ASN A 103 20.70 -22.67 4.21
C ASN A 103 20.54 -23.53 5.46
N PHE A 104 19.92 -24.71 5.28
CA PHE A 104 20.14 -25.84 6.17
C PHE A 104 21.32 -26.60 5.59
N GLY A 105 22.53 -26.19 5.99
CA GLY A 105 23.76 -26.93 5.76
C GLY A 105 24.15 -27.69 7.01
#